data_AF-A0A1Q6PM04-F1
#
_entry.id   AF-A0A1Q6PM04-F1
#
_cell.length_a   1.000
_cell.length_b   1.000
_cell.length_c   1.000
_cell.angle_alpha   90.00
_cell.angle_beta   90.00
_cell.angle_gamma   90.00
#
_symmetry.space_group_name_H-M   'P 1'
#
loop_
_entity.id
_entity.type
_entity.pdbx_description
1 polymer ?
#
loop_
_entity_poly.entity_id
_entity_poly.type
_entity_poly.pdbx_seq_one_letter_code
_entity_poly.pdbx_strand_id
1 'polypeptide(L)' 'MEIGKLLDQIIARKPLHEYGMKEEEIESFAKTVEETQQRLLNQSYVKLTWQQMAEIYKELY' A
#
# COMPACT_ATOMS: atom_id res chain seq x y z
N MET A 1 9.34 0.39 -13.61
CA MET A 1 8.43 -0.41 -14.46
C MET A 1 8.97 -1.81 -14.80
N GLU A 2 10.27 -2.00 -14.97
CA GLU A 2 10.84 -3.30 -15.38
C GLU A 2 10.77 -4.39 -14.29
N ILE A 3 11.09 -4.04 -13.04
CA ILE A 3 11.01 -4.98 -11.90
C ILE A 3 9.59 -5.49 -11.68
N GLY A 4 8.57 -4.61 -11.77
CA GLY A 4 7.18 -5.00 -11.60
C GLY A 4 6.76 -6.08 -12.60
N LYS A 5 7.11 -5.90 -13.88
CA LYS A 5 6.83 -6.89 -14.94
C LYS A 5 7.54 -8.22 -14.70
N LEU A 6 8.76 -8.18 -14.17
CA LEU A 6 9.51 -9.39 -13.82
C LEU A 6 8.84 -10.15 -12.66
N LEU A 7 8.43 -9.45 -11.60
CA LEU A 7 7.76 -10.07 -10.44
C LEU A 7 6.38 -10.64 -10.81
N ASP A 8 5.67 -10.01 -11.75
CA ASP A 8 4.38 -10.51 -12.26
C ASP A 8 4.50 -11.89 -12.93
N GLN A 9 5.70 -12.29 -13.39
CA GLN A 9 5.94 -13.65 -13.92
C GLN A 9 5.99 -14.71 -12.81
N ILE A 10 6.26 -14.31 -11.56
CA ILE A 10 6.32 -15.20 -10.39
C ILE A 10 4.97 -15.22 -9.67
N ILE A 11 4.42 -14.04 -9.40
CA ILE A 11 3.11 -13.88 -8.78
C ILE A 11 2.42 -12.66 -9.38
N ALA A 12 1.30 -12.90 -10.07
CA ALA A 12 0.52 -11.83 -10.67
C ALA A 12 -0.07 -10.94 -9.57
N ARG A 13 0.19 -9.64 -9.66
CA ARG A 13 -0.48 -8.65 -8.82
C ARG A 13 -1.97 -8.63 -9.14
N LYS A 14 -2.80 -8.72 -8.11
CA LYS A 14 -4.24 -8.50 -8.19
C LYS A 14 -4.60 -7.15 -7.57
N PRO A 15 -5.68 -6.51 -8.03
CA PRO A 15 -6.18 -5.32 -7.38
C PRO A 15 -6.60 -5.60 -5.92
N LEU A 16 -6.53 -4.59 -5.07
CA LEU A 16 -6.77 -4.74 -3.62
C LEU A 16 -8.19 -5.25 -3.30
N HIS A 17 -9.18 -4.95 -4.12
CA HIS A 17 -10.55 -5.43 -3.92
C HIS A 17 -10.69 -6.96 -4.06
N GLU A 18 -9.82 -7.62 -4.83
CA GLU A 18 -9.79 -9.09 -4.89
C GLU A 18 -9.26 -9.73 -3.60
N TYR A 19 -8.57 -8.96 -2.76
CA TYR A 19 -8.13 -9.36 -1.43
C TYR A 19 -9.10 -8.95 -0.32
N GLY A 20 -10.26 -8.37 -0.67
CA GLY A 20 -11.32 -8.00 0.26
C GLY A 20 -11.23 -6.59 0.84
N MET A 21 -10.30 -5.76 0.36
CA MET A 21 -10.28 -4.34 0.71
C MET A 21 -11.49 -3.64 0.08
N LYS A 22 -12.14 -2.74 0.83
CA LYS A 22 -13.16 -1.84 0.26
C LYS A 22 -12.58 -0.45 0.02
N GLU A 23 -13.05 0.22 -1.02
CA GLU A 23 -12.53 1.55 -1.38
C GLU A 23 -12.71 2.56 -0.23
N GLU A 24 -13.83 2.51 0.48
CA GLU A 24 -14.11 3.36 1.62
C GLU A 24 -13.18 3.12 2.83
N GLU A 25 -12.51 1.96 2.90
CA GLU A 25 -11.62 1.60 4.00
C GLU A 25 -10.20 2.12 3.79
N ILE A 26 -9.82 2.49 2.56
CA ILE A 26 -8.44 2.87 2.18
C ILE A 26 -7.86 3.96 3.09
N GLU A 27 -8.62 5.02 3.34
CA GLU A 27 -8.16 6.13 4.17
C GLU A 27 -7.97 5.70 5.64
N SER A 28 -8.96 5.01 6.21
CA SER A 28 -8.88 4.53 7.60
C SER A 28 -7.73 3.53 7.80
N PHE A 29 -7.48 2.69 6.80
CA PHE A 29 -6.39 1.73 6.80
C PHE A 29 -5.03 2.45 6.77
N ALA A 30 -4.86 3.44 5.89
CA ALA A 30 -3.62 4.22 5.82
C ALA A 30 -3.31 4.96 7.12
N LYS A 31 -4.32 5.57 7.77
CA LYS A 31 -4.16 6.20 9.09
C LYS A 31 -3.77 5.18 10.16
N THR A 32 -4.42 4.02 10.16
CA THR A 32 -4.08 2.93 11.09
C THR A 32 -2.64 2.44 10.91
N VAL A 33 -2.16 2.33 9.66
CA VAL A 33 -0.77 1.96 9.37
C VAL A 33 0.19 3.02 9.90
N GLU A 34 -0.10 4.31 9.68
CA GLU A 34 0.70 5.39 10.23
C GLU A 34 0.76 5.31 11.75
N GLU A 35 -0.38 5.18 12.44
CA GLU A 35 -0.45 5.09 13.90
C GLU A 35 0.24 3.84 14.48
N THR A 36 0.12 2.69 13.83
CA THR A 36 0.54 1.40 14.42
C THR A 36 1.92 0.92 13.96
N GLN A 37 2.37 1.30 12.76
CA GLN A 37 3.62 0.80 12.17
C GLN A 37 4.80 1.77 12.34
N GLN A 38 4.81 2.52 13.44
CA GLN A 38 5.80 3.55 13.76
C GLN A 38 7.24 3.05 13.65
N ARG A 39 7.56 1.85 14.16
CA ARG A 39 8.92 1.30 14.06
C ARG A 39 9.36 1.14 12.60
N LEU A 40 8.50 0.57 11.75
CA LEU A 40 8.79 0.34 10.34
C LEU A 40 8.94 1.67 9.60
N LEU A 41 7.99 2.59 9.76
CA LEU A 41 7.99 3.89 9.09
C LEU A 41 9.17 4.77 9.55
N ASN A 42 9.53 4.71 10.83
CA ASN A 42 10.69 5.43 11.36
C ASN A 42 12.03 4.84 10.89
N GLN A 43 12.06 3.57 10.49
CA GLN A 43 13.26 2.94 9.90
C GLN A 43 13.33 3.08 8.37
N SER A 44 12.21 3.34 7.69
CA SER A 44 12.22 3.61 6.25
C SER A 44 13.06 4.82 5.88
N TYR A 45 13.84 4.71 4.80
CA TYR A 45 14.59 5.82 4.22
C TYR A 45 13.68 6.97 3.78
N VAL A 46 12.51 6.63 3.22
CA VAL A 46 11.45 7.58 2.86
C VAL A 46 10.43 7.63 4.00
N LYS A 47 10.07 8.84 4.45
CA LYS A 47 9.01 9.07 5.44
C LYS A 47 7.69 9.24 4.71
N LEU A 48 6.89 8.17 4.70
CA LEU A 48 5.56 8.19 4.12
C LEU A 48 4.55 8.74 5.11
N THR A 49 3.70 9.65 4.65
CA THR A 49 2.50 10.06 5.39
C THR A 49 1.32 9.14 5.04
N TRP A 50 0.28 9.11 5.87
CA TRP A 50 -0.93 8.36 5.56
C TRP A 50 -1.57 8.76 4.22
N GLN A 51 -1.48 10.03 3.81
CA GLN A 51 -2.02 10.48 2.51
C GLN A 51 -1.29 9.81 1.35
N GLN A 52 0.04 9.73 1.42
CA GLN A 52 0.86 9.09 0.38
C GLN A 52 0.58 7.59 0.33
N MET A 53 0.39 6.93 1.48
CA MET A 53 -0.02 5.52 1.51
C MET A 53 -1.41 5.32 0.91
N ALA A 54 -2.36 6.20 1.22
CA ALA A 54 -3.70 6.15 0.65
C ALA A 54 -3.71 6.35 -0.86
N GLU A 55 -2.85 7.21 -1.41
CA GLU A 55 -2.67 7.35 -2.86
C GLU A 55 -2.15 6.04 -3.48
N ILE A 56 -1.14 5.41 -2.88
CA ILE A 56 -0.62 4.11 -3.34
C ILE A 56 -1.72 3.04 -3.30
N TYR A 57 -2.51 2.97 -2.23
CA TYR A 57 -3.61 2.01 -2.13
C TYR A 57 -4.70 2.27 -3.18
N LYS A 58 -5.02 3.53 -3.48
CA LYS A 58 -5.97 3.89 -4.55
C LYS A 58 -5.47 3.50 -5.94
N GLU A 59 -4.18 3.64 -6.22
CA GLU A 59 -3.58 3.20 -7.48
C GLU A 59 -3.60 1.68 -7.68
N LEU A 60 -3.67 0.93 -6.57
CA LEU A 60 -3.65 -0.53 -6.55
C LEU A 60 -5.04 -1.16 -6.32
N TYR A 61 -6.07 -0.34 -6.11
CA TYR A 61 -7.45 -0.79 -5.97
C TYR A 61 -8.07 -1.13 -7.33
#